data_AF-A0A8C5ELQ5-F1
#
_entry.id   AF-A0A8C5ELQ5-F1
#
_cell.length_a   1.000
_cell.length_b   1.000
_cell.length_c   1.000
_cell.angle_alpha   90.00
_cell.angle_beta   90.00
_cell.angle_gamma   90.00
#
_symmetry.space_group_name_H-M   'P 1'
#
loop_
_entity.id
_entity.type
_entity.pdbx_description
1 polymer ?
#
loop_
_entity_poly.entity_id
_entity_poly.type
_entity_poly.pdbx_seq_one_letter_code
_entity_poly.pdbx_strand_id
1 'polypeptide(L)'
;MEGLWLLTLLFTGGRASSSSSSSCPVECVCYDGVVDCSSRSLTTSSLPQTFPSATTDLRLHNNHLTSLPYGTLDHLTTLHNSEIRLDI
;
A
#
# COMPACT_ATOMS: atom_id res chain seq x y z
N MET A 1 8.54 -34.33 -30.03
CA MET A 1 9.39 -33.15 -29.77
C MET A 1 8.89 -32.54 -28.46
N GLU A 2 9.19 -33.16 -27.32
CA GLU A 2 8.43 -32.96 -26.09
C GLU A 2 9.33 -32.39 -24.97
N GLY A 3 9.98 -31.24 -25.20
CA GLY A 3 11.01 -30.71 -24.30
C GLY A 3 10.87 -29.23 -23.91
N LEU A 4 9.81 -28.55 -24.37
CA LEU A 4 9.72 -27.08 -24.29
C LEU A 4 8.61 -26.56 -23.36
N TRP A 5 8.06 -27.42 -22.50
CA TRP A 5 7.04 -27.02 -21.51
C TRP A 5 7.60 -26.80 -20.09
N LEU A 6 8.90 -27.04 -19.86
CA LEU A 6 9.51 -26.96 -18.51
C LEU A 6 10.21 -25.62 -18.20
N LEU A 7 10.31 -24.69 -19.16
CA LEU A 7 11.07 -23.44 -18.97
C LEU A 7 10.23 -22.27 -18.43
N THR A 8 8.92 -22.43 -18.23
CA THR A 8 8.04 -21.38 -17.68
C THR A 8 8.09 -21.28 -16.15
N LEU A 9 8.77 -22.21 -15.46
CA LEU A 9 8.95 -22.18 -13.99
C LEU A 9 9.95 -21.13 -13.49
N LEU A 10 10.53 -20.32 -14.38
CA LEU A 10 11.45 -19.22 -14.05
C LEU A 10 10.82 -17.82 -14.14
N PHE A 11 9.54 -17.70 -14.50
CA PHE A 11 8.86 -16.41 -14.45
C PHE A 11 8.21 -16.22 -13.08
N THR A 12 8.97 -15.51 -12.25
CA THR A 12 8.49 -14.55 -11.25
C THR A 12 7.72 -15.14 -10.09
N GLY A 13 8.47 -15.32 -9.00
CA GLY A 13 7.91 -15.38 -7.67
C GLY A 13 7.05 -14.15 -7.36
N GLY A 14 6.03 -14.42 -6.56
CA GLY A 14 5.15 -13.45 -5.95
C GLY A 14 4.18 -14.23 -5.09
N ARG A 15 4.60 -14.63 -3.89
CA ARG A 15 3.63 -14.96 -2.84
C ARG A 15 2.93 -13.64 -2.51
N ALA A 16 1.90 -13.30 -3.27
CA ALA A 16 0.97 -12.28 -2.87
C ALA A 16 0.24 -12.83 -1.65
N SER A 17 0.79 -12.55 -0.47
CA SER A 17 0.11 -12.77 0.80
C SER A 17 -1.09 -11.83 0.81
N SER A 18 -2.21 -12.29 0.26
CA SER A 18 -3.49 -11.61 0.36
C SER A 18 -4.02 -11.82 1.78
N SER A 19 -3.47 -11.07 2.73
CA SER A 19 -4.03 -10.97 4.07
C SER A 19 -5.31 -10.16 4.00
N SER A 20 -6.41 -10.90 4.12
CA SER A 20 -7.79 -10.44 4.14
C SER A 20 -8.08 -9.49 5.32
N SER A 21 -8.06 -8.18 5.06
CA SER A 21 -9.02 -7.18 5.57
C SER A 21 -8.67 -5.80 4.98
N SER A 22 -9.56 -5.30 4.10
CA SER A 22 -9.40 -4.13 3.22
C SER A 22 -8.41 -4.34 2.06
N SER A 23 -8.89 -4.18 0.83
CA SER A 23 -8.03 -4.28 -0.35
C SER A 23 -7.00 -3.15 -0.35
N CYS A 24 -5.78 -3.45 -0.82
CA CYS A 24 -4.78 -2.41 -1.07
C CYS A 24 -5.36 -1.36 -2.02
N PRO A 25 -5.19 -0.06 -1.75
CA PRO A 25 -5.65 0.97 -2.68
C PRO A 25 -4.99 0.82 -4.04
N VAL A 26 -5.74 1.07 -5.12
CA VAL A 26 -5.24 0.97 -6.50
C VAL A 26 -4.07 1.91 -6.77
N GLU A 27 -4.08 3.06 -6.09
CA GLU A 27 -3.04 4.06 -6.18
C GLU A 27 -1.82 3.75 -5.31
N CYS A 28 -1.84 2.70 -4.49
CA CYS A 28 -0.76 2.34 -3.57
C CYS A 28 -0.21 0.93 -3.87
N VAL A 29 0.93 0.62 -3.27
CA VAL A 29 1.52 -0.72 -3.28
C VAL A 29 1.60 -1.20 -1.84
N CYS A 30 1.02 -2.37 -1.57
CA CYS A 30 1.00 -2.92 -0.22
C CYS A 30 1.83 -4.20 -0.15
N TYR A 31 2.67 -4.30 0.87
CA TYR A 31 3.52 -5.47 1.11
C TYR A 31 3.92 -5.53 2.59
N ASP A 32 3.89 -6.71 3.21
CA ASP A 32 4.34 -6.93 4.60
C ASP A 32 3.83 -5.87 5.63
N GLY A 33 2.57 -5.42 5.51
CA GLY A 33 2.00 -4.39 6.40
C GLY A 33 2.42 -2.95 6.07
N VAL A 34 3.25 -2.75 5.05
CA VAL A 34 3.60 -1.44 4.50
C VAL A 34 2.63 -1.07 3.39
N VAL A 35 2.11 0.15 3.43
CA VAL A 35 1.34 0.77 2.35
C VAL A 35 2.14 1.93 1.77
N ASP A 36 2.66 1.73 0.56
CA ASP A 36 3.44 2.73 -0.16
C ASP A 36 2.60 3.44 -1.23
N CYS A 37 2.20 4.67 -0.93
CA CYS A 37 1.49 5.56 -1.86
C CYS A 37 2.36 6.73 -2.30
N SER A 38 3.69 6.62 -2.19
CA SER A 38 4.59 7.72 -2.48
C SER A 38 4.65 8.08 -3.97
N SER A 39 4.87 9.37 -4.27
CA SER A 39 5.02 9.87 -5.65
C SER A 39 3.83 9.58 -6.57
N ARG A 40 2.61 9.55 -6.02
CA ARG A 40 1.36 9.26 -6.76
C ARG A 40 0.55 10.52 -7.06
N SER A 41 1.10 11.69 -6.75
CA SER A 41 0.42 12.98 -6.83
C SER A 41 -0.93 13.00 -6.11
N LEU A 42 -1.02 12.30 -4.97
CA LEU A 42 -2.25 12.22 -4.20
C LEU A 42 -2.64 13.58 -3.66
N THR A 43 -3.95 13.82 -3.65
CA THR A 43 -4.58 14.97 -3.01
C THR A 43 -5.50 14.46 -1.89
N THR A 44 -5.95 15.35 -1.02
CA THR A 44 -6.91 14.99 0.04
C THR A 44 -8.20 14.34 -0.48
N SER A 45 -8.59 14.59 -1.73
CA SER A 45 -9.75 13.95 -2.37
C SER A 45 -9.45 12.63 -3.06
N SER A 46 -8.23 12.40 -3.54
CA SER A 46 -7.87 11.13 -4.16
C SER A 46 -7.50 10.07 -3.14
N LEU A 47 -7.03 10.51 -1.96
CA LEU A 47 -6.53 9.61 -0.94
C LEU A 47 -7.65 8.68 -0.42
N PRO A 48 -7.46 7.35 -0.46
CA PRO A 48 -8.46 6.38 -0.05
C PRO A 48 -8.75 6.53 1.45
N GLN A 49 -10.03 6.53 1.81
CA GLN A 49 -10.43 6.59 3.22
C GLN A 49 -10.24 5.24 3.95
N THR A 50 -9.95 4.18 3.19
CA THR A 50 -9.83 2.82 3.72
C THR A 50 -8.47 2.23 3.40
N PHE A 51 -7.75 1.87 4.47
CA PHE A 51 -6.47 1.18 4.42
C PHE A 51 -6.60 -0.20 5.09
N PRO A 52 -5.71 -1.15 4.77
CA PRO A 52 -5.64 -2.44 5.47
C PRO A 52 -5.44 -2.23 6.97
N SER A 53 -6.25 -2.89 7.81
CA SER A 53 -6.13 -2.75 9.28
C SER A 53 -4.80 -3.30 9.82
N ALA A 54 -4.11 -4.12 9.04
CA ALA A 54 -2.77 -4.64 9.33
C ALA A 54 -1.63 -3.69 8.87
N THR A 55 -1.96 -2.45 8.47
CA THR A 55 -0.94 -1.47 8.04
C THR A 55 -0.13 -1.00 9.24
N THR A 56 1.16 -1.33 9.27
CA THR A 56 2.14 -0.85 10.26
C THR A 56 2.80 0.45 9.80
N ASP A 57 2.99 0.61 8.49
CA ASP A 57 3.73 1.71 7.88
C ASP A 57 2.93 2.31 6.73
N LEU A 58 2.77 3.64 6.71
CA LEU A 58 2.08 4.36 5.65
C LEU A 58 2.97 5.44 5.05
N ARG A 59 3.35 5.27 3.78
CA ARG A 59 4.22 6.20 3.06
C ARG A 59 3.41 7.08 2.12
N LEU A 60 3.41 8.37 2.41
CA LEU A 60 2.65 9.38 1.66
C LEU A 60 3.55 10.50 1.10
N HIS A 61 4.87 10.34 1.15
CA HIS A 61 5.84 11.34 0.67
C HIS A 61 5.75 11.60 -0.84
N ASN A 62 6.24 12.76 -1.27
CA ASN A 62 6.23 13.20 -2.68
C ASN A 62 4.81 13.26 -3.29
N ASN A 63 3.80 13.57 -2.48
CA ASN A 63 2.43 13.79 -2.95
C ASN A 63 2.04 15.27 -2.80
N HIS A 64 0.86 15.63 -3.28
CA HIS A 64 0.32 16.99 -3.21
C HIS A 64 -0.62 17.12 -1.99
N LEU A 65 -0.24 16.46 -0.90
CA LEU A 65 -1.01 16.42 0.34
C LEU A 65 -0.60 17.61 1.20
N THR A 66 -1.51 18.55 1.39
CA THR A 66 -1.35 19.67 2.34
C THR A 66 -1.83 19.32 3.74
N SER A 67 -2.65 18.28 3.86
CA SER A 67 -3.19 17.74 5.10
C SER A 67 -3.72 16.33 4.85
N LEU A 68 -4.01 15.59 5.92
CA LEU A 68 -4.68 14.29 5.84
C LEU A 68 -6.15 14.44 6.26
N PRO A 69 -7.11 13.82 5.55
CA PRO A 69 -8.51 13.88 5.93
C PRO A 69 -8.71 13.23 7.31
N TYR A 70 -9.51 13.86 8.17
CA TYR A 70 -9.91 13.28 9.45
C TYR A 70 -10.60 11.92 9.23
N GLY A 71 -10.27 10.94 10.09
CA GLY A 71 -10.84 9.58 10.02
C GLY A 71 -10.08 8.60 9.12
N THR A 72 -9.22 9.09 8.22
CA THR A 72 -8.41 8.24 7.32
C THR A 72 -7.56 7.20 8.05
N LEU A 73 -7.09 7.56 9.24
CA LEU A 73 -6.24 6.70 10.09
C LEU A 73 -6.99 6.08 11.27
N ASP A 74 -8.28 6.39 11.46
CA ASP A 74 -9.03 5.93 12.63
C ASP A 74 -9.16 4.40 12.69
N HIS A 75 -9.23 3.78 11.51
CA HIS A 75 -9.31 2.32 11.34
C HIS A 75 -7.96 1.61 11.46
N LEU A 76 -6.86 2.36 11.49
CA LEU A 76 -5.50 1.83 11.50
C LEU A 76 -4.99 1.67 12.93
N THR A 77 -5.58 0.69 13.63
CA THR A 77 -5.26 0.39 15.03
C THR A 77 -3.84 -0.16 15.23
N THR A 78 -3.24 -0.72 14.18
CA THR A 78 -1.87 -1.27 14.19
C THR A 78 -0.82 -0.26 13.75
N LEU A 79 -1.23 0.82 13.08
CA LEU A 79 -0.34 1.89 12.67
C LEU A 79 0.00 2.67 13.94
N HIS A 80 1.17 2.38 14.50
CA HIS A 80 1.74 3.24 15.52
C HIS A 80 1.84 4.63 14.90
N ASN A 81 1.05 5.57 15.43
CA ASN A 81 0.86 6.97 15.07
C ASN A 81 2.13 7.79 14.68
N SER A 82 3.30 7.17 14.73
CA SER A 82 4.65 7.68 14.57
C SER A 82 5.25 7.53 13.17
N GLU A 83 4.68 6.76 12.23
CA GLU A 83 5.36 6.43 10.95
C GLU A 83 4.66 6.92 9.68
N ILE A 84 3.89 8.00 9.76
CA ILE A 84 3.40 8.69 8.56
C ILE A 84 4.50 9.62 8.05
N ARG A 85 5.21 9.21 7.00
CA ARG A 85 6.28 10.04 6.41
C ARG A 85 5.71 10.96 5.33
N LEU A 86 5.50 12.23 5.71
CA LEU A 86 5.15 13.35 4.82
C LEU A 86 6.41 14.22 4.68
N ASP A 87 7.17 14.04 3.60
CA ASP A 87 8.16 15.05 3.18
C ASP A 87 7.38 16.18 2.48
N ILE A 88 7.20 17.30 3.17
CA ILE A 88 6.65 18.57 2.66
C ILE A 88 7.80 19.55 2.45
#